data_AF-A0A8I2G3U4-F1
#
_entry.id   AF-A0A8I2G3U4-F1
#
_cell.length_a   1.000
_cell.length_b   1.000
_cell.length_c   1.000
_cell.angle_alpha   90.00
_cell.angle_beta   90.00
_cell.angle_gamma   90.00
#
_symmetry.space_group_name_H-M   'P 1'
#
loop_
_entity.id
_entity.type
_entity.pdbx_description
1 polymer ?
#
loop_
_entity_poly.entity_id
_entity_poly.type
_entity_poly.pdbx_seq_one_letter_code
_entity_poly.pdbx_strand_id
1 'polypeptide(L)'
;RDINGSFEKLETKELVPLPDNPEITVEYDELIGHESGGKSEIYIGKLRKGYSVSQLLDGIEKPDERKLIDLYQAPPKPFHPDTQTPELKKKSKWYNILWKVIVGLGIIAALAASIIAIIKELSK
;
A
#
# COMPACT_ATOMS: atom_id res chain seq x y z
N ARG A 1 -14.57 -26.47 -2.00
CA ARG A 1 -13.81 -27.74 -1.98
C ARG A 1 -12.75 -27.61 -3.05
N ASP A 2 -11.49 -27.45 -2.66
CA ASP A 2 -10.35 -27.46 -3.58
C ASP A 2 -10.07 -28.91 -4.00
N ILE A 3 -9.92 -29.13 -5.29
CA ILE A 3 -9.77 -30.46 -5.92
C ILE A 3 -8.28 -30.83 -5.98
N ASN A 4 -7.39 -29.84 -6.05
CA ASN A 4 -5.97 -30.04 -6.26
C ASN A 4 -5.23 -30.29 -4.95
N GLY A 5 -5.71 -29.72 -3.83
CA GLY A 5 -5.08 -29.86 -2.51
C GLY A 5 -5.02 -31.29 -1.94
N SER A 6 -5.75 -32.25 -2.53
CA SER A 6 -5.71 -33.66 -2.10
C SER A 6 -4.61 -34.49 -2.74
N PHE A 7 -3.86 -33.94 -3.71
CA PHE A 7 -2.79 -34.66 -4.40
C PHE A 7 -1.43 -34.16 -3.92
N GLU A 8 -0.68 -35.03 -3.23
CA GLU A 8 0.59 -34.68 -2.56
C GLU A 8 1.70 -34.09 -3.45
N LYS A 9 1.59 -34.15 -4.80
CA LYS A 9 2.69 -33.83 -5.72
C LYS A 9 2.27 -33.22 -7.06
N LEU A 10 1.21 -32.41 -7.09
CA LEU A 10 0.85 -31.67 -8.30
C LEU A 10 1.57 -30.32 -8.30
N GLU A 11 2.72 -30.25 -8.97
CA GLU A 11 3.38 -28.99 -9.28
C GLU A 11 2.55 -28.24 -10.33
N THR A 12 1.83 -27.21 -9.89
CA THR A 12 1.04 -26.34 -10.77
C THR A 12 1.73 -25.00 -10.94
N LYS A 13 1.71 -24.48 -12.17
CA LYS A 13 2.18 -23.14 -12.49
C LYS A 13 1.02 -22.31 -12.99
N GLU A 14 0.83 -21.15 -12.37
CA GLU A 14 -0.20 -20.20 -12.75
C GLU A 14 0.37 -19.21 -13.77
N LEU A 15 -0.34 -19.05 -14.89
CA LEU A 15 0.13 -18.30 -16.05
C LEU A 15 -0.84 -17.16 -16.39
N VAL A 16 -0.29 -15.98 -16.62
CA VAL A 16 -1.00 -14.77 -16.99
C VAL A 16 -0.68 -14.42 -18.45
N PRO A 17 -1.69 -14.40 -19.35
CA PRO A 17 -1.48 -14.03 -20.74
C PRO A 17 -1.22 -12.53 -20.90
N LEU A 18 -0.39 -12.15 -21.89
CA LEU A 18 -0.22 -10.75 -22.25
C LEU A 18 -1.47 -10.20 -22.95
N PRO A 19 -1.83 -8.93 -22.72
CA PRO A 19 -3.08 -8.34 -23.21
C PRO A 19 -3.14 -8.19 -24.74
N ASP A 20 -1.98 -8.04 -25.39
CA ASP A 20 -1.85 -7.88 -26.83
C ASP A 20 -1.40 -9.16 -27.55
N ASN A 21 -0.93 -10.17 -26.81
CA ASN A 21 -0.53 -11.45 -27.36
C ASN A 21 -0.80 -12.60 -26.35
N PRO A 22 -2.01 -13.19 -26.36
CA PRO A 22 -2.42 -14.20 -25.39
C PRO A 22 -1.65 -15.52 -25.43
N GLU A 23 -0.93 -15.81 -26.53
CA GLU A 23 -0.07 -16.99 -26.64
C GLU A 23 1.21 -16.87 -25.79
N ILE A 24 1.54 -15.64 -25.39
CA ILE A 24 2.67 -15.35 -24.53
C ILE A 24 2.15 -15.16 -23.11
N THR A 25 2.66 -15.99 -22.21
CA THR A 25 2.30 -15.94 -20.79
C THR A 25 3.50 -15.58 -19.91
N VAL A 26 3.20 -15.06 -18.73
CA VAL A 26 4.12 -14.77 -17.62
C VAL A 26 3.64 -15.55 -16.39
N GLU A 27 4.55 -16.05 -15.58
CA GLU A 27 4.18 -16.74 -14.33
C GLU A 27 3.60 -15.72 -13.32
N TYR A 28 2.48 -16.06 -12.69
CA TYR A 28 1.83 -15.16 -11.71
C TYR A 28 2.78 -14.82 -10.56
N ASP A 29 3.50 -15.82 -10.03
CA ASP A 29 4.50 -15.62 -8.97
C ASP A 29 5.62 -14.66 -9.36
N GLU A 30 5.98 -14.60 -10.65
CA GLU A 30 6.97 -13.64 -11.14
C GLU A 30 6.43 -12.21 -11.06
N LEU A 31 5.16 -12.00 -11.42
CA LEU A 31 4.49 -10.71 -11.30
C LEU A 31 4.37 -10.25 -9.83
N ILE A 32 4.04 -11.17 -8.92
CA ILE A 32 4.02 -10.90 -7.48
C ILE A 32 5.41 -10.54 -6.97
N GLY A 33 6.44 -11.28 -7.37
CA GLY A 33 7.83 -10.96 -7.04
C GLY A 33 8.26 -9.56 -7.53
N HIS A 34 7.81 -9.15 -8.71
CA HIS A 34 8.02 -7.79 -9.22
C HIS A 34 7.28 -6.74 -8.39
N GLU A 35 6.00 -6.93 -8.08
CA GLU A 35 5.18 -6.00 -7.27
C GLU A 35 5.80 -5.82 -5.87
N SER A 36 6.12 -6.92 -5.20
CA SER A 36 6.76 -6.93 -3.88
C SER A 36 8.18 -6.36 -3.89
N GLY A 37 8.89 -6.50 -5.01
CA GLY A 37 10.20 -5.89 -5.24
C GLY A 37 10.16 -4.41 -5.63
N GLY A 38 8.97 -3.80 -5.72
CA GLY A 38 8.79 -2.41 -6.13
C GLY A 38 9.09 -2.15 -7.61
N LYS A 39 9.08 -3.19 -8.45
CA LYS A 39 9.25 -3.09 -9.90
C LYS A 39 7.88 -2.97 -10.56
N SER A 40 7.60 -1.80 -11.14
CA SER A 40 6.31 -1.53 -11.78
C SER A 40 6.15 -2.17 -13.17
N GLU A 41 7.25 -2.64 -13.76
CA GLU A 41 7.27 -3.19 -15.12
C GLU A 41 7.99 -4.54 -15.18
N ILE A 42 7.54 -5.37 -16.11
CA ILE A 42 8.22 -6.59 -16.56
C ILE A 42 8.55 -6.45 -18.05
N TYR A 43 9.79 -6.79 -18.44
CA TYR A 43 10.25 -6.69 -19.80
C TYR A 43 10.28 -8.04 -20.50
N ILE A 44 9.53 -8.18 -21.58
CA ILE A 44 9.43 -9.42 -22.34
C ILE A 44 10.43 -9.36 -23.50
N GLY A 45 11.57 -10.00 -23.31
CA GLY A 45 12.71 -9.93 -24.25
C GLY A 45 12.36 -10.32 -25.68
N LYS A 46 11.54 -11.36 -25.89
CA LYS A 46 11.10 -11.80 -27.22
C LYS A 46 10.24 -10.77 -27.97
N LEU A 47 9.55 -9.89 -27.25
CA LEU A 47 8.76 -8.79 -27.81
C LEU A 47 9.51 -7.45 -27.76
N ARG A 48 10.65 -7.41 -27.06
CA ARG A 48 11.39 -6.19 -26.73
C ARG A 48 10.50 -5.10 -26.12
N LYS A 49 9.52 -5.51 -25.31
CA LYS A 49 8.44 -4.64 -24.81
C LYS A 49 8.25 -4.79 -23.31
N GLY A 50 8.06 -3.66 -22.64
CA GLY A 50 7.70 -3.59 -21.21
C GLY A 50 6.18 -3.64 -21.02
N TYR A 51 5.75 -4.28 -19.94
CA TYR A 51 4.35 -4.37 -19.53
C TYR A 51 4.22 -3.94 -18.07
N SER A 52 3.13 -3.23 -17.77
CA SER A 52 2.80 -2.82 -16.41
C SER A 52 2.40 -4.05 -15.59
N VAL A 53 3.09 -4.27 -14.46
CA VAL A 53 2.81 -5.37 -13.53
C VAL A 53 1.41 -5.23 -12.94
N SER A 54 1.03 -4.02 -12.53
CA SER A 54 -0.31 -3.77 -11.97
C SER A 54 -1.42 -4.04 -12.99
N GLN A 55 -1.23 -3.67 -14.27
CA GLN A 55 -2.24 -3.95 -15.30
C GLN A 55 -2.46 -5.45 -15.51
N LEU A 56 -1.40 -6.26 -15.38
CA LEU A 56 -1.50 -7.71 -15.51
C LEU A 56 -2.17 -8.35 -14.29
N LEU A 57 -1.90 -7.84 -13.09
CA LEU A 57 -2.45 -8.38 -11.84
C LEU A 57 -3.88 -7.91 -11.52
N ASP A 58 -4.22 -6.65 -11.84
CA ASP A 58 -5.51 -6.05 -11.49
C ASP A 58 -6.69 -6.63 -12.30
N GLY A 59 -6.41 -7.34 -13.39
CA GLY A 59 -7.39 -8.15 -14.11
C GLY A 59 -7.75 -9.48 -13.45
N ILE A 60 -6.99 -9.90 -12.44
CA ILE A 60 -7.10 -11.21 -11.77
C ILE A 60 -7.63 -11.01 -10.35
N GLU A 61 -6.96 -10.16 -9.57
CA GLU A 61 -7.26 -9.92 -8.15
C GLU A 61 -7.14 -8.44 -7.83
N LYS A 62 -7.87 -7.96 -6.82
CA LYS A 62 -7.72 -6.56 -6.40
C LYS A 62 -6.43 -6.36 -5.60
N PRO A 63 -5.80 -5.17 -5.65
CA PRO A 63 -4.59 -4.88 -4.88
C PRO A 63 -4.69 -5.14 -3.38
N ASP A 64 -5.89 -4.99 -2.79
CA ASP A 64 -6.09 -5.21 -1.36
C ASP A 64 -6.29 -6.69 -1.00
N GLU A 65 -6.69 -7.52 -1.96
CA GLU A 65 -6.81 -8.98 -1.79
C GLU A 65 -5.42 -9.64 -1.84
N ARG A 66 -4.52 -9.15 -2.71
CA ARG A 66 -3.14 -9.66 -2.85
C ARG A 66 -2.31 -9.51 -1.56
N LYS A 67 -2.51 -8.43 -0.81
CA LYS A 67 -1.82 -8.18 0.47
C LYS A 67 -2.21 -9.15 1.59
N LEU A 68 -3.35 -9.82 1.47
CA LEU A 68 -3.80 -10.80 2.46
C LEU A 68 -3.06 -12.14 2.28
N ILE A 69 -2.61 -12.47 1.07
CA ILE A 69 -1.93 -13.74 0.77
C ILE A 69 -0.58 -13.83 1.51
N ASP A 70 0.15 -12.72 1.59
CA ASP A 70 1.38 -12.60 2.40
C ASP A 70 1.19 -12.96 3.89
N LEU A 71 -0.03 -12.81 4.42
CA LEU A 71 -0.35 -13.11 5.81
C LEU A 71 -0.72 -14.58 6.05
N TYR A 72 -1.13 -15.31 5.00
CA TYR A 72 -1.61 -16.69 5.12
C TYR A 72 -0.65 -17.73 4.53
N GLN A 73 0.28 -17.35 3.64
CA GLN A 73 1.27 -18.27 3.05
C GLN A 73 2.65 -18.25 3.70
N ALA A 74 2.93 -17.32 4.63
CA ALA A 74 4.12 -17.41 5.46
C ALA A 74 4.03 -18.66 6.37
N PRO A 75 5.15 -19.38 6.63
CA PRO A 75 5.15 -20.37 7.71
C PRO A 75 4.61 -19.71 8.98
N PRO A 76 3.81 -20.41 9.82
CA PRO A 76 3.27 -19.80 11.03
C PRO A 76 4.45 -19.21 11.79
N LYS A 77 4.48 -17.88 11.93
CA LYS A 77 5.49 -17.24 12.77
C LYS A 77 5.39 -17.96 14.11
N PRO A 78 6.50 -18.51 14.65
CA PRO A 78 6.46 -19.13 15.97
C PRO A 78 5.80 -18.13 16.91
N PHE A 79 4.75 -18.58 17.60
CA PHE A 79 3.97 -17.73 18.48
C PHE A 79 4.90 -17.14 19.55
N HIS A 80 5.30 -15.90 19.31
CA HIS A 80 6.05 -15.07 20.23
C HIS A 80 4.98 -14.21 20.94
N PRO A 81 4.72 -14.45 22.24
CA PRO A 81 3.64 -13.79 23.00
C PRO A 81 3.80 -12.26 23.09
N ASP A 82 4.87 -11.72 22.54
CA ASP A 82 5.21 -10.31 22.39
C ASP A 82 4.81 -9.69 21.05
N THR A 83 4.15 -10.44 20.15
CA THR A 83 3.54 -9.85 18.94
C THR A 83 2.28 -9.08 19.32
N GLN A 84 2.49 -7.87 19.82
CA GLN A 84 1.47 -6.86 20.03
C GLN A 84 0.67 -6.71 18.74
N THR A 85 -0.65 -6.81 18.86
CA THR A 85 -1.69 -6.31 17.94
C THR A 85 -1.18 -5.11 17.13
N PRO A 86 -1.48 -5.01 15.82
CA PRO A 86 -1.01 -3.88 15.01
C PRO A 86 -1.55 -2.58 15.62
N GLU A 87 -0.68 -1.85 16.33
CA GLU A 87 -0.95 -0.48 16.71
C GLU A 87 -1.14 0.29 15.38
N LEU A 88 -2.37 0.72 15.13
CA LEU A 88 -2.67 1.68 14.07
C LEU A 88 -2.01 3.02 14.41
N LYS A 89 -0.73 3.18 14.06
CA LYS A 89 -0.06 4.48 14.11
C LYS A 89 0.84 4.70 12.90
N LYS A 90 0.22 4.97 11.77
CA LYS A 90 0.84 5.82 10.75
C LYS A 90 0.32 7.25 10.93
N LYS A 91 0.95 8.04 11.81
CA LYS A 91 0.68 9.49 11.86
C LYS A 91 1.04 10.08 10.50
N SER A 92 0.03 10.54 9.78
CA SER A 92 0.19 11.10 8.44
C SER A 92 0.99 12.41 8.50
N LYS A 93 1.85 12.64 7.52
CA LYS A 93 2.63 13.89 7.39
C LYS A 93 1.72 15.14 7.37
N TRP A 94 0.50 14.98 6.84
CA TRP A 94 -0.57 15.97 6.84
C TRP A 94 -1.05 16.34 8.24
N TYR A 95 -1.03 15.44 9.22
CA TYR A 95 -1.40 15.73 10.60
C TYR A 95 -0.46 16.76 11.23
N ASN A 96 0.85 16.67 11.00
CA ASN A 96 1.81 17.63 11.54
C ASN A 96 1.68 19.01 10.88
N ILE A 97 1.23 19.06 9.62
CA ILE A 97 0.93 20.32 8.92
C ILE A 97 -0.36 20.92 9.48
N LEU A 98 -1.41 20.11 9.61
CA LEU A 98 -2.70 20.53 10.16
C LEU A 98 -2.57 21.05 11.60
N TRP A 99 -1.81 20.36 12.46
CA TRP A 99 -1.57 20.78 13.85
C TRP A 99 -0.78 22.09 13.95
N LYS A 100 0.19 22.32 13.05
CA LYS A 100 0.94 23.59 12.98
C LYS A 100 0.05 24.77 12.58
N VAL A 101 -0.91 24.56 11.66
CA VAL A 101 -1.87 25.60 11.26
C VAL A 101 -2.82 25.95 12.41
N ILE A 102 -3.35 24.94 13.11
CA ILE A 102 -4.27 25.16 14.25
C ILE A 102 -3.59 25.93 15.39
N VAL A 103 -2.37 25.54 15.77
CA VAL A 103 -1.62 26.24 16.83
C VAL A 103 -1.24 27.66 16.40
N GLY A 104 -0.83 27.85 15.13
CA GLY A 104 -0.51 29.17 14.58
C GLY A 104 -1.69 30.13 14.60
N LEU A 105 -2.90 29.68 14.23
CA LEU A 105 -4.11 30.50 14.26
C LEU A 105 -4.55 30.88 15.68
N GLY A 106 -4.38 29.99 16.66
CA GLY A 106 -4.69 30.29 18.07
C GLY A 106 -3.83 31.42 18.65
N ILE A 107 -2.54 31.47 18.29
CA ILE A 107 -1.63 32.54 18.73
C ILE A 107 -2.02 33.90 18.12
N ILE A 108 -2.47 33.91 16.85
CA ILE A 108 -2.90 35.15 16.18
C ILE A 108 -4.16 35.73 16.83
N ALA A 109 -5.12 34.90 17.23
CA ALA A 109 -6.33 35.37 17.91
C ALA A 109 -6.03 35.98 19.31
N ALA A 110 -5.09 35.38 20.06
CA ALA A 110 -4.69 35.91 21.37
C ALA A 110 -3.99 37.28 21.25
N LEU A 111 -3.13 37.46 20.24
CA LEU A 111 -2.49 38.75 19.96
C LEU A 111 -3.51 39.81 19.52
N ALA A 112 -4.51 39.45 18.71
CA ALA A 112 -5.56 40.39 18.28
C ALA A 112 -6.41 40.89 19.47
N ALA A 113 -6.75 40.01 20.42
CA ALA A 113 -7.48 40.41 21.63
C ALA A 113 -6.64 41.34 22.53
N SER A 114 -5.34 41.06 22.69
CA SER A 114 -4.42 41.94 23.42
C SER A 114 -4.26 43.31 22.77
N ILE A 115 -4.18 43.40 21.44
CA ILE A 115 -4.07 44.68 20.72
C ILE A 115 -5.37 45.50 20.87
N ILE A 116 -6.55 44.86 20.76
CA ILE A 116 -7.84 45.55 20.93
C ILE A 116 -8.00 46.09 22.36
N ALA A 117 -7.58 45.34 23.38
CA ALA A 117 -7.63 45.79 24.77
C ALA A 117 -6.73 47.00 25.04
N ILE A 118 -5.51 47.01 24.46
CA ILE A 118 -4.57 48.14 24.60
C ILE A 118 -5.09 49.40 23.89
N ILE A 119 -5.67 49.28 22.69
CA ILE A 119 -6.26 50.42 21.97
C ILE A 119 -7.44 51.01 22.75
N LYS A 120 -8.26 50.16 23.40
CA LYS A 120 -9.40 50.61 24.20
C LYS A 120 -9.00 51.38 25.46
N GLU A 121 -7.87 51.03 26.09
CA GLU A 121 -7.33 51.75 27.26
C GLU A 121 -6.69 53.09 26.89
N LEU A 122 -6.06 53.20 25.71
CA LEU A 122 -5.46 54.44 25.21
C LEU A 122 -6.48 55.46 24.66
N SER A 123 -7.73 55.03 24.42
CA SER A 123 -8.83 55.89 23.95
C SER A 123 -9.70 56.46 25.09
N LYS A 124 -9.34 56.20 26.35
CA LYS A 124 -10.03 56.67 27.55
C LYS A 124 -9.27 57.83 28.17
#